data_AF-A0A1V5R8G6-F1
#
_entry.id   AF-A0A1V5R8G6-F1
#
_cell.length_a   1.000
_cell.length_b   1.000
_cell.length_c   1.000
_cell.angle_alpha   90.00
_cell.angle_beta   90.00
_cell.angle_gamma   90.00
#
_symmetry.space_group_name_H-M   'P 1'
#
loop_
_entity.id
_entity.type
_entity.pdbx_description
1 polymer ?
#
loop_
_entity_poly.entity_id
_entity_poly.type
_entity_poly.pdbx_seq_one_letter_code
_entity_poly.pdbx_strand_id
1 'polypeptide(L)'
;MLNHMNNNICGYIWRCAKCSYHFTNITEIDGTLKLEKKCPKCKSVNQITLGKKELFIHCHFFDLKTNGYYEENEEMIEFRQSL
;
A
#
# COMPACT_ATOMS: atom_id res chain seq x y z
N MET A 1 -0.42 -40.15 19.13
CA MET A 1 -1.52 -39.18 19.02
C MET A 1 -0.96 -37.96 18.31
N LEU A 2 -1.40 -37.72 17.07
CA LEU A 2 -0.91 -36.65 16.21
C LEU A 2 -1.41 -35.30 16.77
N ASN A 3 -0.47 -34.41 17.09
CA ASN A 3 -0.78 -33.03 17.48
C ASN A 3 -1.39 -32.31 16.27
N HIS A 4 -2.70 -32.10 16.29
CA HIS A 4 -3.37 -31.13 15.43
C HIS A 4 -2.92 -29.73 15.87
N MET A 5 -1.80 -29.25 15.33
CA MET A 5 -1.50 -27.82 15.38
C MET A 5 -2.52 -27.11 14.49
N ASN A 6 -3.41 -26.35 15.10
CA ASN A 6 -4.38 -25.49 14.42
C ASN A 6 -3.62 -24.55 13.48
N ASN A 7 -3.70 -24.82 12.17
CA ASN A 7 -3.36 -23.90 11.08
C ASN A 7 -4.36 -22.75 11.02
N ASN A 8 -4.45 -21.96 12.10
CA ASN A 8 -5.07 -20.65 12.03
C ASN A 8 -4.07 -19.70 11.36
N ILE A 9 -3.93 -19.82 10.04
CA ILE A 9 -3.32 -18.78 9.21
C ILE A 9 -4.29 -17.59 9.24
N CYS A 10 -4.28 -16.87 10.35
CA CYS A 10 -5.04 -15.64 10.52
C CYS A 10 -4.29 -14.56 9.72
N GLY A 11 -4.57 -14.49 8.42
CA GLY A 11 -3.99 -13.48 7.55
C GLY A 11 -4.42 -12.08 8.00
N TYR A 12 -3.46 -11.16 8.14
CA TYR A 12 -3.76 -9.78 8.46
C TYR A 12 -4.28 -9.04 7.23
N ILE A 13 -5.31 -8.22 7.38
CA ILE A 13 -5.81 -7.37 6.31
C ILE A 13 -5.08 -6.04 6.37
N TRP A 14 -4.37 -5.68 5.31
CA TRP A 14 -3.74 -4.36 5.22
C TRP A 14 -4.65 -3.38 4.48
N ARG A 15 -5.05 -2.31 5.17
CA ARG A 15 -5.89 -1.23 4.64
C ARG A 15 -5.12 0.08 4.57
N CYS A 16 -5.53 0.94 3.65
CA CYS A 16 -5.02 2.29 3.51
C CYS A 16 -5.24 3.10 4.78
N ALA A 17 -4.17 3.66 5.35
CA ALA A 17 -4.26 4.50 6.53
C ALA A 17 -5.03 5.81 6.27
N LYS A 18 -5.04 6.29 5.02
CA LYS A 18 -5.78 7.51 4.62
C LYS A 18 -7.28 7.28 4.42
N CYS A 19 -7.66 6.20 3.72
CA CYS A 19 -9.05 6.03 3.26
C CYS A 19 -9.69 4.66 3.54
N SER A 20 -9.01 3.80 4.30
CA SER A 20 -9.45 2.44 4.68
C SER A 20 -9.74 1.46 3.52
N TYR A 21 -9.42 1.84 2.28
CA TYR A 21 -9.46 0.94 1.13
C TYR A 21 -8.53 -0.25 1.35
N HIS A 22 -8.97 -1.45 1.01
CA HIS A 22 -8.21 -2.69 1.20
C HIS A 22 -7.10 -2.83 0.16
N PHE A 23 -5.89 -3.16 0.59
CA PHE A 23 -4.76 -3.41 -0.32
C PHE A 23 -4.60 -4.89 -0.63
N THR A 24 -4.34 -5.66 0.41
CA THR A 24 -3.92 -7.06 0.33
C THR A 24 -4.09 -7.72 1.69
N ASN A 25 -4.02 -9.04 1.69
CA ASN A 25 -3.84 -9.82 2.91
C ASN A 25 -2.35 -10.13 3.09
N ILE A 26 -1.90 -10.17 4.35
CA ILE A 26 -0.56 -10.57 4.76
C ILE A 26 -0.73 -11.92 5.45
N THR A 27 -0.47 -12.98 4.71
CA THR A 27 -0.75 -14.36 5.13
C THR A 27 0.40 -14.99 5.91
N GLU A 28 1.63 -14.55 5.69
CA GLU A 28 2.83 -15.04 6.38
C GLU A 28 3.81 -13.90 6.66
N ILE A 29 4.42 -13.92 7.85
CA ILE A 29 5.48 -13.00 8.25
C ILE A 29 6.60 -13.88 8.80
N ASP A 30 7.62 -14.16 7.98
CA ASP A 30 8.86 -14.77 8.46
C ASP A 30 9.91 -13.68 8.69
N GLY A 31 10.08 -13.26 9.94
CA GLY A 31 11.00 -12.19 10.31
C GLY A 31 10.44 -10.78 10.09
N THR A 32 11.26 -9.88 9.51
CA THR A 32 10.88 -8.48 9.28
C THR A 32 10.30 -8.34 7.89
N LEU A 33 9.03 -7.94 7.79
CA LEU A 33 8.35 -7.67 6.52
C LEU A 33 8.26 -6.16 6.30
N LYS A 34 8.71 -5.67 5.14
CA LYS A 34 8.52 -4.28 4.71
C LYS A 34 7.81 -4.27 3.37
N LEU A 35 6.64 -3.65 3.30
CA LEU A 35 5.84 -3.52 2.09
C LEU A 35 5.49 -2.05 1.82
N GLU A 36 5.46 -1.68 0.55
CA GLU A 36 4.98 -0.38 0.10
C GLU A 36 3.94 -0.55 -1.01
N LYS A 37 2.81 0.16 -0.90
CA LYS A 37 1.71 0.13 -1.88
C LYS A 37 1.08 1.51 -2.04
N LYS A 38 0.86 1.90 -3.29
CA LYS A 38 0.02 3.06 -3.64
C LYS A 38 -1.45 2.68 -3.55
N CYS A 39 -2.25 3.46 -2.83
CA CYS A 39 -3.68 3.22 -2.75
C CYS A 39 -4.35 3.50 -4.11
N PRO A 40 -5.09 2.56 -4.71
CA PRO A 40 -5.73 2.82 -6.00
C PRO A 40 -6.85 3.86 -5.89
N LYS A 41 -7.48 4.01 -4.71
CA LYS A 41 -8.57 4.96 -4.45
C LYS A 41 -8.08 6.39 -4.21
N CYS A 42 -7.23 6.62 -3.22
CA CYS A 42 -6.81 7.98 -2.82
C CYS A 42 -5.37 8.33 -3.20
N LYS A 43 -4.70 7.43 -3.92
CA LYS A 43 -3.33 7.56 -4.47
C LYS A 43 -2.21 7.75 -3.45
N SER A 44 -2.49 7.81 -2.15
CA SER A 44 -1.47 7.88 -1.09
C SER A 44 -0.55 6.66 -1.10
N VAL A 45 0.74 6.87 -0.89
CA VAL A 45 1.71 5.79 -0.72
C VAL A 45 1.66 5.32 0.73
N ASN A 46 1.41 4.03 0.94
CA ASN A 46 1.33 3.40 2.25
C ASN A 46 2.49 2.42 2.38
N GLN A 47 3.26 2.55 3.45
CA GLN A 47 4.34 1.63 3.80
C GLN A 47 4.01 0.97 5.14
N ILE A 48 4.17 -0.35 5.22
CA ILE A 48 4.06 -1.11 6.46
C ILE A 48 5.38 -1.84 6.72
N THR A 49 5.88 -1.74 7.95
CA THR A 49 6.99 -2.56 8.44
C THR A 49 6.49 -3.35 9.64
N LEU A 50 6.50 -4.66 9.52
CA LEU A 50 6.19 -5.61 10.60
C LEU A 50 7.51 -6.20 11.09
N GLY A 51 7.92 -5.82 12.30
CA GLY A 51 9.03 -6.44 13.03
C GLY A 51 8.52 -7.47 14.04
N LYS A 52 9.45 -8.11 14.78
CA LYS A 52 9.12 -9.16 15.75
C LYS A 52 8.24 -8.69 16.92
N LYS A 53 8.29 -7.40 17.27
CA LYS A 53 7.55 -6.82 18.42
C LYS A 53 6.92 -5.46 18.13
N GLU A 54 7.07 -4.98 16.90
CA GLU A 54 6.75 -3.61 16.53
C GLU A 54 6.14 -3.56 15.13
N LEU A 55 5.22 -2.62 14.95
CA LEU A 55 4.52 -2.37 13.70
C LEU A 55 4.65 -0.88 13.40
N PHE A 56 5.22 -0.56 12.24
CA PHE A 56 5.28 0.79 11.73
C PHE A 56 4.38 0.91 10.51
N ILE A 57 3.52 1.92 10.48
CA ILE A 57 2.70 2.27 9.33
C ILE A 57 2.98 3.73 8.98
N HIS A 58 3.47 3.95 7.77
CA HIS A 58 3.66 5.29 7.21
C HIS A 58 2.69 5.48 6.04
N CYS A 59 2.11 6.67 5.95
CA CYS A 59 1.24 7.04 4.84
C CYS A 59 1.59 8.43 4.36
N HIS A 60 2.12 8.51 3.14
CA HIS A 60 2.42 9.77 2.47
C HIS A 60 1.20 10.19 1.64
N PHE A 61 0.68 11.37 1.94
CA PHE A 61 -0.44 11.94 1.21
C PHE A 61 -0.02 12.23 -0.22
N PHE A 62 -0.78 11.71 -1.18
CA PHE A 62 -0.61 12.09 -2.57
C PHE A 62 -1.11 13.52 -2.76
N ASP A 63 -0.21 14.38 -3.22
CA ASP A 63 -0.48 15.72 -3.70
C ASP A 63 0.03 15.77 -5.14
N LEU A 64 -0.81 16.21 -6.08
CA LEU A 64 -0.46 16.21 -7.51
C LEU A 64 0.69 17.19 -7.81
N LYS A 65 0.81 18.27 -7.04
CA LYS A 65 1.86 19.30 -7.19
C LYS A 65 3.18 18.86 -6.56
N THR A 66 3.13 18.09 -5.48
CA THR A 66 4.33 17.63 -4.75
C THR A 66 4.83 16.27 -5.22
N ASN A 67 3.92 15.36 -5.53
CA ASN A 67 4.18 13.94 -5.80
C ASN A 67 3.70 13.55 -7.20
N GLY A 68 3.62 14.51 -8.12
CA GLY A 68 3.28 14.32 -9.53
C GLY A 68 4.27 13.39 -10.21
N TYR A 69 4.06 12.09 -10.07
CA TYR A 69 4.56 11.11 -11.02
C TYR A 69 3.89 11.47 -12.34
N TYR A 70 4.63 12.15 -13.21
CA TYR A 70 4.31 12.12 -14.64
C TYR A 70 4.29 10.64 -14.99
N GLU A 71 3.09 10.07 -15.14
CA GLU A 71 2.96 8.88 -15.95
C GLU A 71 3.38 9.35 -17.34
N GLU A 72 4.59 8.97 -17.74
CA GLU A 72 4.98 8.93 -19.15
C GLU A 72 3.96 8.05 -19.86
N ASN A 73 2.87 8.68 -20.30
CA ASN A 73 2.05 8.22 -21.40
C ASN A 73 2.01 9.41 -22.35
N GLU A 74 2.86 9.29 -23.37
CA GLU A 74 2.75 10.00 -24.64
C GLU A 74 1.28 9.98 -25.10
N GLU A 75 0.84 11.03 -25.80
CA GLU A 75 -0.54 11.24 -26.30
C GLU A 75 -1.52 11.95 -25.34
N MET A 76 -1.32 13.25 -25.11
CA MET A 76 -2.36 14.29 -25.33
C MET A 76 -1.88 15.65 -24.81
N ILE A 77 -1.14 16.37 -25.64
CA ILE A 77 -1.06 17.85 -25.56
C ILE A 77 -1.36 18.42 -26.94
N GLU A 78 -2.59 18.22 -27.40
CA GLU A 78 -3.22 19.11 -28.38
C GLU A 78 -4.53 19.62 -27.78
N PHE A 79 -4.49 20.55 -26.81
CA PHE A 79 -5.61 21.48 -26.58
C PHE A 79 -5.29 22.68 -25.66
N ARG A 80 -4.06 23.19 -25.67
CA ARG A 80 -3.72 24.42 -24.92
C ARG A 80 -2.89 25.42 -25.74
N GLN A 81 -3.35 25.72 -26.95
CA GLN A 81 -2.94 26.93 -27.68
C GLN A 81 -4.16 27.74 -28.14
N SER A 82 -5.10 27.98 -27.22
CA SER A 82 -6.21 28.90 -27.44
C SER A 82 -6.59 29.60 -26.14
N LEU A 83 -5.62 30.32 -25.58
CA LEU A 83 -5.82 31.51 -24.74
C LEU A 83 -4.68 32.50 -25.00
#